data_AF-A0AAD8LFP7-F1
#
_entry.id   AF-A0AAD8LFP7-F1
#
_cell.length_a   1.000
_cell.length_b   1.000
_cell.length_c   1.000
_cell.angle_alpha   90.00
_cell.angle_beta   90.00
_cell.angle_gamma   90.00
#
_symmetry.space_group_name_H-M   'P 1'
#
loop_
_entity.id
_entity.type
_entity.pdbx_description
1 polymer ?
#
loop_
_entity_poly.entity_id
_entity_poly.type
_entity_poly.pdbx_seq_one_letter_code
_entity_poly.pdbx_strand_id
1 'polypeptide(L)'
;MLPPICHSNSILPHSFISELNLELIEVLSSSLASSVDLILPQSPFVNLKYLKIYPEEIHQASKKVAMSTKLKSYLLDGSSGSTFTMVFREEIIAQELMADLPVYLERENKSSKIKRAHLDRGKTPVESHEPEKLKIWEDMALIKSGCENPGMQHNTRVIILKLQRIKELLTMLPASKRAKLQPCFSSLCAQADIVINQVTDSMKIHCDENQSVSSVCATTLEPSS
;
A
#
# COMPACT_ATOMS: atom_id res chain seq x y z
N MET A 1 17.57 -22.39 10.83
CA MET A 1 17.73 -21.60 9.58
C MET A 1 17.47 -20.15 9.92
N LEU A 2 18.50 -19.32 9.90
CA LEU A 2 18.43 -17.87 10.14
C LEU A 2 18.37 -17.14 8.78
N PRO A 3 17.62 -16.04 8.64
CA PRO A 3 17.59 -15.26 7.40
C PRO A 3 18.87 -14.42 7.27
N PRO A 4 19.29 -14.07 6.02
CA PRO A 4 20.51 -13.33 5.79
C PRO A 4 20.35 -11.85 6.17
N ILE A 5 21.26 -11.39 7.01
CA ILE A 5 21.45 -9.98 7.36
C ILE A 5 22.09 -9.29 6.15
N CYS A 6 21.37 -8.35 5.54
CA CYS A 6 21.93 -7.50 4.50
C CYS A 6 22.87 -6.46 5.14
N HIS A 7 24.18 -6.74 5.09
CA HIS A 7 25.21 -5.75 5.36
C HIS A 7 25.33 -4.78 4.18
N SER A 8 24.89 -3.53 4.37
CA SER A 8 25.23 -2.42 3.48
C SER A 8 26.54 -1.77 3.97
N ASN A 9 27.66 -2.30 3.50
CA ASN A 9 28.96 -1.63 3.56
C ASN A 9 28.98 -0.52 2.51
N SER A 10 28.98 0.73 2.97
CA SER A 10 29.24 1.92 2.16
C SER A 10 30.74 2.00 1.83
N ILE A 11 31.11 1.61 0.61
CA ILE A 11 32.39 1.98 0.01
C ILE A 11 32.06 2.62 -1.34
N LEU A 12 32.12 3.96 -1.38
CA LEU A 12 32.02 4.75 -2.61
C LEU A 12 33.40 4.93 -3.23
N PRO A 13 33.57 4.64 -4.52
CA PRO A 13 34.51 5.37 -5.34
C PRO A 13 33.77 6.13 -6.46
N HIS A 14 34.02 7.44 -6.52
CA HIS A 14 33.89 8.30 -7.71
C HIS A 14 32.69 8.09 -8.66
N SER A 15 31.47 8.20 -8.15
CA SER A 15 30.29 8.38 -9.01
C SER A 15 29.49 9.58 -8.51
N PHE A 16 29.50 10.69 -9.27
CA PHE A 16 28.62 11.82 -9.01
C PHE A 16 27.17 11.36 -9.17
N ILE A 17 26.42 11.38 -8.08
CA ILE A 17 24.97 11.22 -8.06
C ILE A 17 24.42 12.64 -8.00
N SER A 18 23.69 13.06 -9.03
CA SER A 18 22.96 14.33 -8.98
C SER A 18 21.51 14.04 -8.66
N GLU A 19 21.05 14.52 -7.51
CA GLU A 19 19.64 14.49 -7.11
C GLU A 19 19.00 15.81 -7.56
N LEU A 20 18.02 15.71 -8.46
CA LEU A 20 17.23 16.84 -8.93
C LEU A 20 15.81 16.75 -8.41
N ASN A 21 15.22 17.90 -8.13
CA ASN A 21 13.85 18.03 -7.64
C ASN A 21 12.83 17.91 -8.81
N LEU A 22 11.76 17.13 -8.63
CA LEU A 22 10.70 16.94 -9.62
C LEU A 22 9.95 18.24 -9.95
N GLU A 23 9.75 19.14 -8.99
CA GLU A 23 9.15 20.47 -9.20
C GLU A 23 10.01 21.33 -10.15
N LEU A 24 11.33 21.31 -9.97
CA LEU A 24 12.26 21.97 -10.89
C LEU A 24 12.14 21.37 -12.29
N ILE A 25 11.95 20.05 -12.40
CA ILE A 25 11.71 19.40 -13.69
C ILE A 25 10.39 19.85 -14.34
N GLU A 26 9.31 20.07 -13.59
CA GLU A 26 8.06 20.58 -14.15
C GLU A 26 8.24 22.00 -14.70
N VAL A 27 8.87 22.88 -13.92
CA VAL A 27 9.12 24.28 -14.31
C VAL A 27 10.02 24.33 -15.55
N LEU A 28 11.11 23.57 -15.55
CA LEU A 28 12.02 23.48 -16.69
C LEU A 28 11.33 22.85 -17.90
N SER A 29 10.58 21.78 -17.73
CA SER A 29 9.87 21.11 -18.84
C SER A 29 8.85 22.05 -19.48
N SER A 30 8.11 22.81 -18.67
CA SER A 30 7.12 23.79 -19.15
C SER A 30 7.79 24.96 -19.87
N SER A 31 8.90 25.47 -19.33
CA SER A 31 9.70 26.54 -19.95
C SER A 31 10.29 26.10 -21.30
N LEU A 32 10.85 24.90 -21.37
CA LEU A 32 11.41 24.33 -22.61
C LEU A 32 10.32 23.98 -23.64
N ALA A 33 9.12 23.60 -23.20
CA ALA A 33 8.00 23.28 -24.10
C ALA A 33 7.38 24.55 -24.73
N SER A 34 7.41 25.68 -24.00
CA SER A 34 6.90 26.96 -24.49
C SER A 34 7.89 27.71 -25.38
N SER A 35 9.15 27.29 -25.44
CA SER A 35 10.20 28.01 -26.18
C SER A 35 10.61 27.28 -27.45
N VAL A 36 10.45 27.97 -28.58
CA VAL A 36 10.82 27.47 -29.90
C VAL A 36 12.35 27.52 -30.12
N ASP A 37 13.05 28.47 -29.50
CA ASP A 37 14.47 28.78 -29.81
C ASP A 37 15.38 28.99 -28.57
N LEU A 38 15.12 28.31 -27.45
CA LEU A 38 16.09 28.28 -26.35
C LEU A 38 17.37 27.57 -26.79
N ILE A 39 18.44 28.34 -27.02
CA ILE A 39 19.81 27.85 -26.97
C ILE A 39 20.07 27.48 -25.52
N LEU A 40 19.89 26.19 -25.21
CA LEU A 40 20.28 25.67 -23.92
C LEU A 40 21.81 25.71 -23.82
N PRO A 41 22.38 25.97 -22.63
CA PRO A 41 23.81 25.79 -22.39
C PRO A 41 24.28 24.36 -22.73
N GLN A 42 25.56 24.05 -22.53
CA GLN A 42 25.93 22.64 -22.46
C GLN A 42 25.30 21.99 -21.23
N SER A 43 25.06 20.68 -21.30
CA SER A 43 24.54 19.91 -20.17
C SER A 43 25.33 20.24 -18.90
N PRO A 44 24.67 20.48 -17.75
CA PRO A 44 25.36 20.67 -16.48
C PRO A 44 26.06 19.39 -16.01
N PHE A 45 25.83 18.26 -16.69
CA PHE A 45 26.32 16.96 -16.30
C PHE A 45 27.18 16.31 -17.39
N VAL A 46 28.43 16.03 -17.05
CA VAL A 46 29.38 15.28 -17.88
C VAL A 46 29.83 14.00 -17.18
N ASN A 47 30.05 12.94 -17.96
CA ASN A 47 30.55 11.65 -17.47
C ASN A 47 29.71 10.99 -16.35
N LEU A 48 28.40 11.25 -16.30
CA LEU A 48 27.52 10.57 -15.34
C LEU A 48 27.35 9.09 -15.69
N LYS A 49 27.37 8.25 -14.66
CA LYS A 49 26.96 6.84 -14.76
C LYS A 49 25.46 6.67 -14.51
N TYR A 50 24.90 7.47 -13.61
CA TYR A 50 23.49 7.45 -13.23
C TYR A 50 22.98 8.87 -12.99
N LEU A 51 21.75 9.16 -13.42
CA LEU A 51 21.00 10.35 -13.04
C LEU A 51 19.67 9.91 -12.44
N LYS A 52 19.44 10.23 -11.16
CA LYS A 52 18.22 9.86 -10.44
C LYS A 52 17.51 11.12 -9.95
N ILE A 53 16.25 11.28 -10.34
CA ILE A 53 15.43 12.43 -9.99
C ILE A 53 14.41 12.01 -8.95
N TYR A 54 14.33 12.77 -7.87
CA TYR A 54 13.41 12.53 -6.77
C TYR A 54 12.44 13.69 -6.59
N PRO A 55 11.21 13.40 -6.15
CA PRO A 55 10.26 14.43 -5.77
C PRO A 55 10.54 14.97 -4.36
N GLU A 56 10.46 16.28 -4.13
CA GLU A 56 10.62 16.91 -2.81
C GLU A 56 9.34 16.81 -1.96
N GLU A 57 9.34 16.43 -0.69
CA GLU A 57 8.11 16.26 0.12
C GLU A 57 7.17 17.49 0.16
N ILE A 58 6.22 17.61 -0.77
CA ILE A 58 5.19 18.65 -0.76
C ILE A 58 3.82 17.98 -0.74
N HIS A 59 3.01 18.35 0.26
CA HIS A 59 1.73 17.71 0.63
C HIS A 59 0.55 17.98 -0.34
N GLN A 60 0.79 18.46 -1.57
CA GLN A 60 -0.27 18.90 -2.46
C GLN A 60 -0.45 17.97 -3.66
N ALA A 61 -1.69 17.82 -4.12
CA ALA A 61 -2.08 16.94 -5.23
C ALA A 61 -1.17 17.17 -6.45
N SER A 62 -0.27 16.22 -6.70
CA SER A 62 0.74 16.29 -7.73
C SER A 62 0.07 16.27 -9.10
N LYS A 63 0.29 17.33 -9.87
CA LYS A 63 0.06 17.30 -11.30
C LYS A 63 0.99 16.23 -11.90
N LYS A 64 0.49 15.45 -12.85
CA LYS A 64 1.28 14.39 -13.50
C LYS A 64 2.45 15.03 -14.26
N VAL A 65 3.61 15.11 -13.62
CA VAL A 65 4.82 15.69 -14.24
C VAL A 65 5.41 14.68 -15.21
N ALA A 66 5.25 14.96 -16.50
CA ALA A 66 5.97 14.26 -17.56
C ALA A 66 7.19 15.10 -17.94
N MET A 67 8.38 14.55 -17.73
CA MET A 67 9.61 15.17 -18.21
C MET A 67 9.61 15.23 -19.75
N SER A 68 9.92 16.39 -20.32
CA SER A 68 10.03 16.52 -21.77
C SER A 68 11.26 15.77 -22.30
N THR A 69 11.16 15.23 -23.52
CA THR A 69 12.29 14.58 -24.19
C THR A 69 13.46 15.54 -24.41
N LYS A 70 13.17 16.82 -24.68
CA LYS A 70 14.16 17.91 -24.84
C LYS A 70 14.93 18.18 -23.56
N LEU A 71 14.25 18.22 -22.40
CA LEU A 71 14.93 18.40 -21.12
C LEU A 71 15.77 17.17 -20.78
N LYS A 72 15.23 15.97 -20.99
CA LYS A 72 15.97 14.72 -20.77
C LYS A 72 17.23 14.64 -21.63
N SER A 73 17.14 14.97 -22.93
CA SER A 73 18.31 14.98 -23.82
C SER A 73 19.33 16.01 -23.36
N TYR A 74 18.89 17.22 -22.98
CA TYR A 74 19.76 18.25 -22.43
C TYR A 74 20.53 17.77 -21.19
N LEU A 75 19.87 17.16 -20.21
CA LEU A 75 20.56 16.69 -18.99
C LEU A 75 21.54 15.54 -19.26
N LEU A 76 21.33 14.76 -20.33
CA LEU A 76 22.13 13.58 -20.65
C LEU A 76 23.15 13.80 -21.79
N ASP A 77 23.18 14.98 -22.39
CA ASP A 77 23.98 15.27 -23.60
C ASP A 77 25.49 15.03 -23.37
N GLY A 78 26.00 15.41 -22.20
CA GLY A 78 27.39 15.17 -21.79
C GLY A 78 27.66 13.76 -21.23
N SER A 79 26.67 12.87 -21.22
CA SER A 79 26.71 11.58 -20.52
C SER A 79 25.94 10.47 -21.27
N SER A 80 26.33 10.21 -22.52
CA SER A 80 25.62 9.30 -23.45
C SER A 80 25.51 7.83 -23.00
N GLY A 81 26.25 7.41 -21.96
CA GLY A 81 26.12 6.09 -21.32
C GLY A 81 25.35 6.07 -19.99
N SER A 82 24.80 7.21 -19.56
CA SER A 82 24.17 7.34 -18.25
C SER A 82 22.80 6.66 -18.18
N THR A 83 22.56 5.95 -17.09
CA THR A 83 21.23 5.43 -16.78
C THR A 83 20.38 6.52 -16.11
N PHE A 84 19.31 6.93 -16.77
CA PHE A 84 18.35 7.89 -16.25
C PHE A 84 17.16 7.21 -15.55
N THR A 85 16.87 7.59 -14.31
CA THR A 85 15.71 7.10 -13.56
C THR A 85 14.96 8.24 -12.91
N MET A 86 13.64 8.29 -13.12
CA MET A 86 12.73 9.17 -12.39
C MET A 86 12.00 8.34 -11.33
N VAL A 87 12.00 8.82 -10.09
CA VAL A 87 11.20 8.25 -8.99
C VAL A 87 9.92 9.07 -8.86
N PHE A 88 8.78 8.39 -8.80
CA PHE A 88 7.48 9.03 -8.65
C PHE A 88 7.11 9.13 -7.16
N ARG A 89 6.40 10.19 -6.77
CA ARG A 89 5.88 10.33 -5.39
C ARG A 89 5.01 9.15 -5.04
N GLU A 90 4.17 8.74 -5.98
CA GLU A 90 3.22 7.66 -5.82
C GLU A 90 3.93 6.31 -5.66
N GLU A 91 5.14 6.16 -6.21
CA GLU A 91 5.98 4.98 -6.02
C GLU A 91 6.51 4.92 -4.58
N ILE A 92 6.97 6.05 -4.04
CA ILE A 92 7.47 6.15 -2.66
C ILE A 92 6.34 5.86 -1.66
N ILE A 93 5.22 6.58 -1.77
CA ILE A 93 4.08 6.42 -0.85
C ILE A 93 3.50 5.00 -0.94
N ALA A 94 3.41 4.42 -2.14
CA ALA A 94 2.95 3.04 -2.28
C ALA A 94 3.91 2.07 -1.59
N GLN A 95 5.22 2.26 -1.73
CA GLN A 95 6.22 1.42 -1.05
C GLN A 95 6.16 1.54 0.47
N GLU A 96 6.01 2.75 1.01
CA GLU A 96 5.83 2.98 2.45
C GLU A 96 4.58 2.26 2.97
N LEU A 97 3.43 2.45 2.31
CA LEU A 97 2.20 1.78 2.69
C LEU A 97 2.32 0.25 2.56
N MET A 98 3.02 -0.25 1.54
CA MET A 98 3.29 -1.68 1.37
C MET A 98 4.26 -2.24 2.41
N ALA A 99 5.13 -1.42 3.00
CA ALA A 99 6.02 -1.81 4.09
C ALA A 99 5.30 -1.79 5.46
N ASP A 100 4.40 -0.84 5.67
CA ASP A 100 3.64 -0.68 6.91
C ASP A 100 2.50 -1.70 7.06
N LEU A 101 1.79 -1.98 5.96
CA LEU A 101 0.59 -2.82 6.00
C LEU A 101 0.84 -4.25 6.52
N PRO A 102 1.92 -4.97 6.15
CA PRO A 102 2.22 -6.28 6.73
C PRO A 102 2.34 -6.25 8.25
N VAL A 103 2.99 -5.22 8.80
CA VAL A 103 3.18 -5.07 10.25
C VAL A 103 1.83 -4.89 10.95
N TYR A 104 0.94 -4.10 10.33
CA TYR A 104 -0.42 -3.93 10.82
C TYR A 104 -1.23 -5.24 10.74
N LEU A 105 -1.18 -5.93 9.60
CA LEU A 105 -1.87 -7.22 9.40
C LEU A 105 -1.40 -8.28 10.41
N GLU A 106 -0.11 -8.36 10.69
CA GLU A 106 0.44 -9.30 11.67
C GLU A 106 -0.07 -9.00 13.10
N ARG A 107 -0.15 -7.71 13.47
CA ARG A 107 -0.70 -7.27 14.76
C ARG A 107 -2.16 -7.68 14.90
N GLU A 108 -2.97 -7.43 13.88
CA GLU A 108 -4.40 -7.78 13.90
C GLU A 108 -4.62 -9.29 13.90
N ASN A 109 -3.82 -10.04 13.15
CA ASN A 109 -3.84 -11.50 13.16
C ASN A 109 -3.58 -12.05 14.58
N LYS A 110 -2.52 -11.57 15.25
CA LYS A 110 -2.20 -11.96 16.64
C LYS A 110 -3.33 -11.61 17.61
N SER A 111 -3.89 -10.41 17.50
CA SER A 111 -5.03 -9.97 18.32
C SER A 111 -6.24 -10.90 18.17
N SER A 112 -6.59 -11.28 16.93
CA SER A 112 -7.71 -12.20 16.67
C SER A 112 -7.47 -13.62 17.22
N LYS A 113 -6.22 -14.11 17.16
CA LYS A 113 -5.84 -15.43 17.70
C LYS A 113 -5.95 -15.48 19.22
N ILE A 114 -5.52 -14.43 19.91
CA ILE A 114 -5.64 -14.33 21.37
C ILE A 114 -7.10 -14.35 21.78
N LYS A 115 -7.97 -13.58 21.10
CA LYS A 115 -9.41 -13.56 21.35
C LYS A 115 -10.03 -14.96 21.19
N ARG A 116 -9.66 -15.70 20.14
CA ARG A 116 -10.11 -17.08 19.93
C ARG A 116 -9.61 -18.07 20.98
N ALA A 117 -8.33 -18.02 21.36
CA ALA A 117 -7.79 -18.91 22.38
C ALA A 117 -8.47 -18.75 23.76
N HIS A 118 -8.96 -17.54 24.06
CA HIS A 118 -9.74 -17.29 25.28
C HIS A 118 -11.15 -17.91 25.21
N LEU A 119 -11.78 -17.91 24.05
CA LEU A 119 -13.11 -18.52 23.82
C LEU A 119 -13.05 -20.06 23.89
N ASP A 120 -12.02 -20.66 23.29
CA ASP A 120 -11.87 -22.12 23.19
C ASP A 120 -11.57 -22.80 24.54
N ARG A 121 -11.14 -22.03 25.55
CA ARG A 121 -10.89 -22.54 26.91
C ARG A 121 -12.20 -22.85 27.68
N GLY A 122 -13.38 -22.57 27.11
CA GLY A 122 -14.67 -22.69 27.80
C GLY A 122 -15.70 -23.67 27.21
N LYS A 123 -15.57 -24.18 25.98
CA LYS A 123 -16.65 -24.99 25.35
C LYS A 123 -16.15 -26.05 24.35
N THR A 124 -16.93 -27.13 24.21
CA THR A 124 -16.76 -28.25 23.26
C THR A 124 -16.96 -27.85 21.79
N PRO A 125 -16.37 -28.59 20.82
CA PRO A 125 -16.32 -28.20 19.42
C PRO A 125 -17.71 -28.27 18.78
N VAL A 126 -18.20 -27.14 18.25
CA VAL A 126 -19.36 -27.11 17.35
C VAL A 126 -18.83 -27.05 15.92
N GLU A 127 -19.33 -27.97 15.10
CA GLU A 127 -19.05 -28.13 13.67
C GLU A 127 -19.26 -26.81 12.93
N SER A 128 -18.18 -26.23 12.38
CA SER A 128 -18.26 -24.96 11.66
C SER A 128 -18.70 -25.19 10.21
N HIS A 129 -19.86 -24.65 9.86
CA HIS A 129 -20.25 -24.42 8.47
C HIS A 129 -19.15 -23.64 7.73
N GLU A 130 -18.85 -24.08 6.49
CA GLU A 130 -17.94 -23.42 5.56
C GLU A 130 -18.18 -21.89 5.54
N PRO A 131 -17.16 -21.07 5.84
CA PRO A 131 -17.29 -19.63 5.74
C PRO A 131 -17.51 -19.27 4.28
N GLU A 132 -18.64 -18.64 4.00
CA GLU A 132 -18.94 -18.02 2.72
C GLU A 132 -17.79 -17.08 2.38
N LYS A 133 -16.91 -17.50 1.45
CA LYS A 133 -15.76 -16.70 1.01
C LYS A 133 -16.29 -15.40 0.44
N LEU A 134 -16.29 -14.35 1.24
CA LEU A 134 -16.52 -13.00 0.76
C LEU A 134 -15.40 -12.72 -0.25
N LYS A 135 -15.71 -12.81 -1.53
CA LYS A 135 -14.88 -12.28 -2.61
C LYS A 135 -14.96 -10.76 -2.55
N ILE A 136 -14.39 -10.16 -1.49
CA ILE A 136 -14.40 -8.71 -1.20
C ILE A 136 -13.83 -7.91 -2.37
N TRP A 137 -13.02 -8.56 -3.22
CA TRP A 137 -12.19 -7.87 -4.19
C TRP A 137 -12.76 -7.79 -5.61
N GLU A 138 -13.64 -8.70 -6.03
CA GLU A 138 -14.18 -8.67 -7.41
C GLU A 138 -15.18 -7.51 -7.61
N ASP A 139 -15.83 -7.04 -6.54
CA ASP A 139 -16.78 -5.93 -6.59
C ASP A 139 -16.30 -4.70 -5.80
N MET A 140 -15.59 -3.79 -6.50
CA MET A 140 -15.26 -2.45 -5.97
C MET A 140 -16.50 -1.62 -5.58
N ALA A 141 -17.69 -1.96 -6.08
CA ALA A 141 -18.96 -1.33 -5.73
C ALA A 141 -19.39 -1.62 -4.28
N LEU A 142 -19.07 -2.80 -3.75
CA LEU A 142 -19.41 -3.21 -2.38
C LEU A 142 -18.54 -2.51 -1.31
N ILE A 143 -17.38 -1.98 -1.69
CA ILE A 143 -16.43 -1.34 -0.76
C ILE A 143 -16.83 0.11 -0.44
N LYS A 144 -17.41 0.82 -1.42
CA LYS A 144 -17.92 2.17 -1.20
C LYS A 144 -19.13 2.16 -0.26
N SER A 145 -19.98 1.13 -0.34
CA SER A 145 -21.10 0.91 0.59
C SER A 145 -20.70 0.20 1.90
N GLY A 146 -19.62 -0.59 1.92
CA GLY A 146 -19.15 -1.31 3.10
C GLY A 146 -18.58 -0.42 4.21
N CYS A 147 -18.06 0.77 3.86
CA CYS A 147 -17.66 1.79 4.84
C CYS A 147 -18.83 2.43 5.60
N GLU A 148 -20.06 2.29 5.09
CA GLU A 148 -21.28 2.80 5.71
C GLU A 148 -21.99 1.73 6.54
N ASN A 149 -21.48 0.49 6.55
CA ASN A 149 -22.09 -0.61 7.27
C ASN A 149 -21.71 -0.52 8.76
N PRO A 150 -22.66 -0.20 9.67
CA PRO A 150 -22.34 0.07 11.08
C PRO A 150 -21.81 -1.16 11.84
N GLY A 151 -21.88 -2.36 11.24
CA GLY A 151 -21.34 -3.60 11.80
C GLY A 151 -19.88 -3.91 11.43
N MET A 152 -19.24 -3.13 10.55
CA MET A 152 -17.87 -3.44 10.11
C MET A 152 -16.83 -2.97 11.13
N GLN A 153 -15.92 -3.86 11.54
CA GLN A 153 -14.90 -3.54 12.53
C GLN A 153 -13.96 -2.44 12.02
N HIS A 154 -13.57 -1.51 12.90
CA HIS A 154 -12.65 -0.42 12.60
C HIS A 154 -11.36 -0.92 11.92
N ASN A 155 -10.81 -2.05 12.38
CA ASN A 155 -9.56 -2.61 11.87
C ASN A 155 -9.70 -3.12 10.42
N THR A 156 -10.82 -3.79 10.11
CA THR A 156 -11.16 -4.20 8.73
C THR A 156 -11.28 -2.99 7.81
N ARG A 157 -11.92 -1.91 8.29
CA ARG A 157 -12.03 -0.65 7.54
C ARG A 157 -10.67 -0.02 7.25
N VAL A 158 -9.78 0.02 8.24
CA VAL A 158 -8.41 0.56 8.08
C VAL A 158 -7.60 -0.24 7.04
N ILE A 159 -7.67 -1.57 7.07
CA ILE A 159 -6.98 -2.44 6.09
C ILE A 159 -7.47 -2.14 4.67
N ILE A 160 -8.80 -2.09 4.49
CA ILE A 160 -9.41 -1.82 3.18
C ILE A 160 -9.00 -0.44 2.65
N LEU A 161 -9.04 0.60 3.48
CA LEU A 161 -8.63 1.95 3.09
C LEU A 161 -7.17 2.02 2.67
N LYS A 162 -6.26 1.36 3.40
CA LYS A 162 -4.83 1.30 3.04
C LYS A 162 -4.62 0.58 1.70
N LEU A 163 -5.27 -0.56 1.48
CA LEU A 163 -5.18 -1.29 0.20
C LEU A 163 -5.73 -0.48 -0.97
N GLN A 164 -6.87 0.21 -0.78
CA GLN A 164 -7.45 1.08 -1.79
C GLN A 164 -6.49 2.22 -2.13
N ARG A 165 -5.90 2.86 -1.12
CA ARG A 165 -4.93 3.93 -1.33
C ARG A 165 -3.74 3.44 -2.14
N ILE A 166 -3.19 2.26 -1.83
CA ILE A 166 -2.11 1.65 -2.61
C ILE A 166 -2.56 1.43 -4.07
N LYS A 167 -3.75 0.87 -4.29
CA LYS A 167 -4.29 0.63 -5.65
C LYS A 167 -4.36 1.92 -6.46
N GLU A 168 -4.91 2.99 -5.88
CA GLU A 168 -5.00 4.30 -6.52
C GLU A 168 -3.61 4.83 -6.92
N LEU A 169 -2.64 4.76 -6.00
CA LEU A 169 -1.26 5.16 -6.28
C LEU A 169 -0.65 4.34 -7.42
N LEU A 170 -0.88 3.02 -7.47
CA LEU A 170 -0.41 2.17 -8.56
C LEU A 170 -1.04 2.53 -9.92
N THR A 171 -2.28 3.02 -9.96
CA THR A 171 -2.91 3.48 -11.21
C THR A 171 -2.29 4.76 -11.77
N MET A 172 -1.66 5.56 -10.91
CA MET A 172 -0.97 6.79 -11.30
C MET A 172 0.44 6.53 -11.87
N LEU A 173 1.01 5.34 -11.62
CA LEU A 173 2.34 4.97 -12.07
C LEU A 173 2.40 4.52 -13.54
N PRO A 174 3.55 4.71 -14.21
CA PRO A 174 3.81 4.08 -15.52
C PRO A 174 3.71 2.55 -15.43
N ALA A 175 3.29 1.92 -16.53
CA ALA A 175 3.08 0.48 -16.61
C ALA A 175 4.29 -0.35 -16.13
N SER A 176 5.51 0.07 -16.48
CA SER A 176 6.75 -0.62 -16.08
C SER A 176 7.02 -0.56 -14.58
N LYS A 177 6.68 0.55 -13.90
CA LYS A 177 6.81 0.69 -12.45
C LYS A 177 5.69 -0.05 -11.72
N ARG A 178 4.46 0.09 -12.21
CA ARG A 178 3.31 -0.66 -11.69
C ARG A 178 3.56 -2.17 -11.72
N ALA A 179 4.06 -2.70 -12.83
CA ALA A 179 4.36 -4.12 -12.98
C ALA A 179 5.37 -4.64 -11.94
N LYS A 180 6.34 -3.81 -11.52
CA LYS A 180 7.31 -4.16 -10.48
C LYS A 180 6.70 -4.25 -9.09
N LEU A 181 5.71 -3.39 -8.79
CA LEU A 181 5.04 -3.34 -7.48
C LEU A 181 3.83 -4.28 -7.37
N GLN A 182 3.27 -4.71 -8.51
CA GLN A 182 2.08 -5.56 -8.58
C GLN A 182 2.18 -6.87 -7.77
N PRO A 183 3.32 -7.60 -7.77
CA PRO A 183 3.43 -8.85 -7.00
C PRO A 183 3.33 -8.61 -5.48
N CYS A 184 3.98 -7.55 -4.99
CA CYS A 184 3.92 -7.16 -3.58
C CYS A 184 2.48 -6.80 -3.18
N PHE A 185 1.83 -5.98 -4.00
CA PHE A 185 0.42 -5.61 -3.78
C PHE A 185 -0.50 -6.83 -3.74
N SER A 186 -0.33 -7.77 -4.67
CA SER A 186 -1.17 -8.97 -4.74
C SER A 186 -0.99 -9.87 -3.52
N SER A 187 0.24 -10.02 -3.04
CA SER A 187 0.55 -10.73 -1.79
C SER A 187 -0.12 -10.06 -0.58
N LEU A 188 -0.07 -8.74 -0.49
CA LEU A 188 -0.73 -7.98 0.56
C LEU A 188 -2.25 -8.15 0.55
N CYS A 189 -2.88 -8.12 -0.62
CA CYS A 189 -4.31 -8.39 -0.76
C CYS A 189 -4.67 -9.78 -0.21
N ALA A 190 -3.90 -10.82 -0.57
CA ALA A 190 -4.14 -12.17 -0.08
C ALA A 190 -3.97 -12.28 1.44
N GLN A 191 -2.94 -11.64 2.00
CA GLN A 191 -2.73 -11.61 3.46
C GLN A 191 -3.87 -10.88 4.18
N ALA A 192 -4.31 -9.74 3.64
CA ALA A 192 -5.41 -8.97 4.19
C ALA A 192 -6.73 -9.75 4.19
N ASP A 193 -7.02 -10.47 3.10
CA ASP A 193 -8.22 -11.31 2.99
C ASP A 193 -8.29 -12.34 4.12
N ILE A 194 -7.16 -13.04 4.37
CA ILE A 194 -7.05 -13.99 5.47
C ILE A 194 -7.33 -13.32 6.83
N VAL A 195 -6.72 -12.16 7.10
CA VAL A 195 -6.90 -11.46 8.39
C VAL A 195 -8.33 -10.94 8.56
N ILE A 196 -8.93 -10.39 7.51
CA ILE A 196 -10.31 -9.88 7.54
C ILE A 196 -11.29 -11.02 7.82
N ASN A 197 -11.14 -12.15 7.14
CA ASN A 197 -11.98 -13.34 7.38
C ASN A 197 -11.84 -13.81 8.82
N GLN A 198 -10.61 -13.90 9.34
CA GLN A 198 -10.36 -14.30 10.73
C GLN A 198 -10.97 -13.36 11.78
N VAL A 199 -10.90 -12.05 11.54
CA VAL A 199 -11.52 -11.03 12.40
C VAL A 199 -13.04 -11.16 12.38
N THR A 200 -13.61 -11.36 11.20
CA THR A 200 -15.06 -11.50 10.99
C THR A 200 -15.59 -12.76 11.66
N ASP A 201 -14.92 -13.91 11.49
CA ASP A 201 -15.28 -15.17 12.14
C ASP A 201 -15.27 -15.05 13.66
N SER A 202 -14.25 -14.38 14.21
CA SER A 202 -14.12 -14.19 15.66
C SER A 202 -15.26 -13.33 16.23
N MET A 203 -15.78 -12.38 15.45
CA MET A 203 -16.94 -11.57 15.85
C MET A 203 -18.24 -12.39 15.80
N LYS A 204 -18.43 -13.20 14.76
CA LYS A 204 -19.62 -14.03 14.61
C LYS A 204 -19.78 -14.97 15.80
N ILE A 205 -18.71 -15.65 16.20
CA ILE A 205 -18.68 -16.52 17.40
C ILE A 205 -19.10 -15.74 18.65
N HIS A 206 -18.57 -14.53 18.85
CA HIS A 206 -18.91 -13.72 20.02
C HIS A 206 -20.38 -13.24 20.03
N CYS A 207 -20.96 -12.96 18.86
CA CYS A 207 -22.39 -12.61 18.76
C CYS A 207 -23.29 -13.81 19.08
N ASP A 208 -23.00 -14.98 18.51
CA ASP A 208 -23.79 -16.20 18.69
C ASP A 208 -23.78 -16.65 20.16
N GLU A 209 -22.63 -16.53 20.85
CA GLU A 209 -22.54 -16.84 22.27
C GLU A 209 -23.39 -15.91 23.15
N ASN A 210 -23.33 -14.60 22.93
CA ASN A 210 -24.12 -13.64 23.72
C ASN A 210 -25.63 -13.81 23.49
N GLN A 211 -26.03 -14.20 22.28
CA GLN A 211 -27.42 -14.49 21.97
C GLN A 211 -27.90 -15.77 22.66
N SER A 212 -27.04 -16.81 22.73
CA SER A 212 -27.35 -18.05 23.46
C SER A 212 -27.53 -17.80 24.97
N VAL A 213 -26.64 -17.03 25.60
CA VAL A 213 -26.73 -16.72 27.04
C VAL A 213 -27.96 -15.86 27.34
N SER A 214 -28.31 -14.92 26.46
CA SER A 214 -29.52 -14.11 26.61
C SER A 214 -30.81 -14.93 26.48
N SER A 215 -30.83 -15.97 25.64
CA SER A 215 -32.01 -16.83 25.47
C SER A 215 -32.25 -17.75 26.69
N VAL A 216 -31.18 -18.24 27.32
CA VAL A 216 -31.27 -19.13 28.49
C VAL A 216 -31.79 -18.39 29.73
N CYS A 217 -31.47 -17.11 29.91
CA CYS A 217 -32.00 -16.31 31.01
C CYS A 217 -33.50 -15.96 30.85
N ALA A 218 -34.05 -16.01 29.63
CA ALA A 218 -35.46 -15.69 29.38
C ALA A 218 -36.41 -16.86 29.73
N THR A 219 -35.91 -18.10 29.80
CA THR A 219 -36.73 -19.30 30.05
C THR A 219 -36.89 -19.67 31.53
N THR A 220 -36.26 -18.96 32.47
CA THR A 220 -36.32 -19.30 33.91
C THR A 220 -37.34 -18.47 34.70
N LEU A 221 -38.17 -17.67 34.04
CA LEU A 221 -39.26 -16.89 34.65
C LEU A 221 -40.61 -17.43 34.17
N GLU A 222 -40.93 -18.66 34.54
CA GLU A 222 -42.33 -19.11 34.61
C GLU A 222 -42.90 -18.68 35.98
N PRO A 223 -44.00 -17.91 36.02
CA PRO A 223 -44.63 -17.55 37.28
C PRO A 223 -45.48 -18.72 37.78
N SER A 224 -45.07 -19.35 38.87
CA SER A 224 -45.90 -20.29 39.63
C SER A 224 -47.20 -19.58 40.02
N SER A 225 -48.33 -20.05 39.45
CA SER A 225 -49.69 -19.67 39.85
C SER A 225 -50.16 -20.49 41.05
#